data_AF-C0B6V6-F1
#
_entry.id   AF-C0B6V6-F1
#
_cell.length_a   1.000
_cell.length_b   1.000
_cell.length_c   1.000
_cell.angle_alpha   90.00
_cell.angle_beta   90.00
_cell.angle_gamma   90.00
#
_symmetry.space_group_name_H-M   'P 1'
#
loop_
_entity.id
_entity.type
_entity.pdbx_description
1 polymer ?
#
loop_
_entity_poly.entity_id
_entity_poly.type
_entity_poly.pdbx_seq_one_letter_code
_entity_poly.pdbx_strand_id
1 'polypeptide(L)'
;MNVQSELANWFGKDFSKLQIAFTSNLGTNAGVMAANGLGYPISIEGAAKYWREDILVQRRISPEITTSTVIAWRRNIPYSLAVRKMIEEINAF
;
A
#
# COMPACT_ATOMS: atom_id res chain seq x y z
N MET A 1 10.47 -4.93 -11.16
CA MET A 1 9.52 -3.79 -11.17
C MET A 1 9.28 -3.42 -9.73
N ASN A 2 9.45 -2.16 -9.34
CA ASN A 2 9.20 -1.70 -7.97
C ASN A 2 8.14 -0.57 -8.00
N VAL A 3 7.51 -0.30 -6.85
CA VAL A 3 6.43 0.70 -6.74
C VAL A 3 6.87 2.09 -7.22
N GLN A 4 8.15 2.44 -7.03
CA GLN A 4 8.67 3.74 -7.49
C GLN A 4 8.68 3.84 -9.01
N SER A 5 9.10 2.80 -9.73
CA SER A 5 9.05 2.76 -11.19
C SER A 5 7.61 2.76 -11.72
N GLU A 6 6.68 2.07 -11.06
CA GLU A 6 5.25 2.10 -11.43
C GLU A 6 4.68 3.51 -11.31
N LEU A 7 4.93 4.19 -10.19
CA LEU A 7 4.50 5.58 -9.99
C LEU A 7 5.17 6.53 -10.98
N ALA A 8 6.49 6.39 -11.21
CA ALA A 8 7.20 7.22 -12.17
C ALA A 8 6.64 7.09 -13.59
N ASN A 9 6.34 5.86 -14.02
CA ASN A 9 5.75 5.60 -15.32
C ASN A 9 4.32 6.16 -15.42
N TRP A 10 3.53 6.08 -14.36
CA TRP A 10 2.17 6.60 -14.33
C TRP A 10 2.12 8.13 -14.40
N PHE A 11 2.97 8.80 -13.62
CA PHE A 11 3.12 10.27 -13.71
C PHE A 11 3.75 10.72 -15.03
N GLY A 12 4.51 9.84 -15.69
CA GLY A 12 5.15 10.12 -16.96
C GLY A 12 6.06 11.34 -16.89
N LYS A 13 5.89 12.26 -17.86
CA LYS A 13 6.71 13.49 -17.95
C LYS A 13 6.57 14.42 -16.74
N ASP A 14 5.47 14.31 -15.99
CA ASP A 14 5.20 15.17 -14.85
C ASP A 14 5.84 14.66 -13.56
N PHE A 15 6.40 13.44 -13.55
CA PHE A 15 7.11 12.90 -12.39
C PHE A 15 8.28 13.79 -11.95
N SER A 16 9.01 14.37 -12.91
CA SER A 16 10.13 15.28 -12.63
C SER A 16 9.71 16.59 -11.97
N LYS A 17 8.42 16.93 -11.99
CA LYS A 17 7.86 18.13 -11.34
C LYS A 17 7.50 17.89 -9.88
N LEU A 18 7.47 16.63 -9.43
CA LEU A 18 7.13 16.29 -8.06
C LEU A 18 8.25 16.71 -7.09
N GLN A 19 7.86 17.34 -5.99
CA GLN A 19 8.75 17.60 -4.86
C GLN A 19 8.63 16.42 -3.88
N ILE A 20 9.54 15.45 -4.01
CA ILE A 20 9.57 14.28 -3.12
C ILE A 20 10.42 14.64 -1.89
N ALA A 21 9.76 14.99 -0.78
CA ALA A 21 10.45 15.34 0.46
C ALA A 21 11.14 14.14 1.13
N PHE A 22 10.51 12.96 1.10
CA PHE A 22 11.03 11.73 1.68
C PHE A 22 10.38 10.50 1.03
N THR A 23 11.02 9.34 1.16
CA THR A 23 10.43 8.03 0.87
C THR A 23 10.41 7.20 2.14
N SER A 24 9.32 6.46 2.36
CA SER A 24 9.13 5.64 3.57
C SER A 24 8.30 4.40 3.24
N ASN A 25 8.59 3.30 3.92
CA ASN A 25 7.80 2.07 3.87
C ASN A 25 6.80 1.96 5.04
N LEU A 26 6.73 2.98 5.91
CA LEU A 26 5.85 3.00 7.08
C LEU A 26 4.64 3.91 6.83
N GLY A 27 3.54 3.31 6.35
CA GLY A 27 2.31 4.03 6.03
C GLY A 27 1.72 4.83 7.22
N THR A 28 1.80 4.30 8.44
CA THR A 28 1.32 5.01 9.65
C THR A 28 2.07 6.31 9.88
N ASN A 29 3.39 6.32 9.71
CA ASN A 29 4.19 7.55 9.85
C ASN A 29 3.83 8.54 8.74
N ALA A 30 3.59 8.05 7.52
CA ALA A 30 3.13 8.87 6.41
C ALA A 30 1.77 9.53 6.71
N GLY A 31 0.86 8.82 7.36
CA GLY A 31 -0.39 9.36 7.88
C GLY A 31 -0.16 10.47 8.91
N VAL A 32 0.67 10.24 9.92
CA VAL A 32 1.01 11.27 10.93
C VAL A 32 1.60 12.52 10.27
N MET A 33 2.49 12.36 9.30
CA MET A 33 3.09 13.49 8.57
C MET A 33 2.04 14.26 7.75
N ALA A 34 1.13 13.56 7.08
CA ALA A 34 0.03 14.18 6.34
C ALA A 34 -0.92 14.96 7.28
N ALA A 35 -1.24 14.39 8.43
CA ALA A 35 -2.13 15.01 9.42
C ALA A 35 -1.52 16.29 10.02
N ASN A 36 -0.19 16.40 10.04
CA ASN A 36 0.54 17.58 10.48
C ASN A 36 0.92 18.53 9.33
N GLY A 37 0.45 18.28 8.10
CA GLY A 37 0.65 19.18 6.96
C GLY A 37 2.03 19.11 6.29
N LEU A 38 2.82 18.06 6.54
CA LEU A 38 4.17 17.92 5.96
C LEU A 38 4.14 17.51 4.48
N GLY A 39 3.02 17.01 3.97
CA GLY A 39 2.88 16.65 2.57
C GLY A 39 1.70 15.71 2.28
N TYR A 40 1.65 15.21 1.04
CA TYR A 40 0.60 14.32 0.55
C TYR A 40 1.20 12.93 0.23
N PRO A 41 0.99 11.92 1.09
CA PRO A 41 1.55 10.60 0.85
C PRO A 41 0.82 9.88 -0.28
N ILE A 42 1.58 9.27 -1.18
CA ILE A 42 1.09 8.35 -2.20
C ILE A 42 1.46 6.93 -1.78
N SER A 43 0.48 6.04 -1.68
CA SER A 43 0.67 4.67 -1.21
C SER A 43 -0.36 3.70 -1.82
N ILE A 44 -0.11 2.41 -1.66
CA ILE A 44 -1.04 1.33 -2.04
C ILE A 44 -2.25 1.35 -1.08
N GLU A 45 -3.44 1.11 -1.61
CA GLU A 45 -4.67 0.97 -0.83
C GLU A 45 -4.59 -0.24 0.13
N GLY A 46 -5.02 -0.07 1.39
CA GLY A 46 -5.10 -1.16 2.36
C GLY A 46 -4.69 -0.78 3.79
N ALA A 47 -3.68 0.08 3.96
CA ALA A 47 -3.22 0.50 5.29
C ALA A 47 -4.16 1.53 5.97
N ALA A 48 -4.92 2.28 5.17
CA ALA A 48 -5.75 3.39 5.65
C ALA A 48 -7.10 2.96 6.23
N LYS A 49 -7.48 1.68 6.16
CA LYS A 49 -8.75 1.17 6.72
C LYS A 49 -8.92 1.50 8.22
N TYR A 50 -7.81 1.78 8.92
CA TYR A 50 -7.77 2.13 10.33
C TYR A 50 -7.62 3.63 10.58
N TRP A 51 -7.61 4.46 9.54
CA TRP A 51 -7.43 5.91 9.67
C TRP A 51 -8.79 6.57 9.90
N ARG A 52 -8.77 7.62 10.72
CA ARG A 52 -9.92 8.46 10.95
C ARG A 52 -10.16 9.36 9.73
N GLU A 53 -11.27 9.14 9.02
CA GLU A 53 -11.63 9.90 7.83
C GLU A 53 -11.83 11.40 8.10
N ASP A 54 -12.18 11.75 9.35
CA ASP A 54 -12.30 13.16 9.78
C ASP A 54 -10.94 13.85 9.98
N ILE A 55 -9.84 13.09 9.96
CA ILE A 55 -8.46 13.60 10.06
C ILE A 55 -7.75 13.50 8.71
N LEU A 56 -7.87 12.35 8.03
CA LEU A 56 -7.21 12.08 6.76
C LEU A 56 -8.17 11.40 5.78
N VAL A 57 -8.28 11.98 4.59
CA VAL A 57 -9.02 11.39 3.48
C VAL A 57 -8.05 10.69 2.52
N GLN A 58 -8.33 9.43 2.18
CA GLN A 58 -7.64 8.75 1.09
C GLN A 58 -8.41 8.97 -0.21
N ARG A 59 -7.72 9.43 -1.25
CA ARG A 59 -8.30 9.60 -2.59
C ARG A 59 -7.61 8.66 -3.57
N ARG A 60 -8.40 7.93 -4.35
CA ARG A 60 -7.88 7.13 -5.45
C ARG A 60 -7.35 8.05 -6.54
N ILE A 61 -6.22 7.67 -7.13
CA ILE A 61 -5.67 8.33 -8.32
C ILE A 61 -6.44 7.88 -9.56
N SER A 62 -6.52 8.75 -10.57
CA SER A 62 -7.16 8.45 -11.85
C SER A 62 -6.22 8.86 -13.00
N PRO A 63 -5.94 7.98 -13.98
CA PRO A 63 -6.45 6.60 -14.10
C PRO A 63 -5.90 5.66 -13.01
N GLU A 64 -6.63 4.59 -12.67
CA GLU A 64 -6.24 3.66 -11.61
C GLU A 64 -4.98 2.87 -12.00
N ILE A 65 -4.13 2.58 -11.01
CA ILE A 65 -3.05 1.58 -11.08
C ILE A 65 -3.34 0.53 -10.03
N THR A 66 -3.32 -0.73 -10.41
CA THR A 66 -3.51 -1.84 -9.48
C THR A 66 -2.25 -2.69 -9.39
N THR A 67 -2.03 -3.28 -8.22
CA THR A 67 -0.96 -4.24 -7.98
C THR A 67 -1.52 -5.44 -7.24
N SER A 68 -0.98 -6.63 -7.49
CA SER A 68 -1.44 -7.86 -6.84
C SER A 68 -0.72 -8.09 -5.51
N THR A 69 -1.43 -8.67 -4.55
CA THR A 69 -0.84 -9.17 -3.31
C THR A 69 -0.81 -10.69 -3.38
N VAL A 70 0.32 -11.28 -2.98
CA VAL A 70 0.49 -12.74 -2.93
C VAL A 70 0.91 -13.17 -1.54
N ILE A 71 0.44 -14.33 -1.12
CA ILE A 71 0.92 -15.00 0.09
C ILE A 71 1.91 -16.08 -0.34
N ALA A 72 3.19 -15.84 -0.05
CA ALA A 72 4.24 -16.81 -0.34
C ALA A 72 4.35 -17.81 0.81
N TRP A 73 4.36 -19.10 0.48
CA TRP A 73 4.45 -20.18 1.47
C TRP A 73 5.48 -21.24 1.05
N ARG A 74 6.16 -21.84 2.02
CA ARG A 74 7.15 -22.89 1.77
C ARG A 74 6.44 -24.17 1.35
N ARG A 75 6.88 -24.75 0.23
CA ARG A 75 6.35 -26.05 -0.26
C ARG A 75 6.77 -27.19 0.67
N ASN A 76 5.96 -28.24 0.72
CA ASN A 76 6.25 -29.53 1.36
C ASN A 76 6.55 -29.45 2.87
N ILE A 77 5.90 -28.55 3.61
CA ILE A 77 5.93 -28.56 5.07
C ILE A 77 4.63 -29.17 5.62
N PRO A 78 4.66 -29.96 6.71
CA PRO A 78 3.44 -30.42 7.36
C PRO A 78 2.64 -29.23 7.87
N TYR A 79 1.35 -29.16 7.51
CA TYR A 79 0.47 -28.12 8.05
C TYR A 79 -0.13 -28.57 9.38
N SER A 80 -0.02 -27.72 10.39
CA SER A 80 -0.81 -27.87 11.61
C SER A 80 -2.29 -27.61 11.31
N LEU A 81 -3.18 -27.94 12.25
CA LEU A 81 -4.59 -27.58 12.14
C LEU A 81 -4.79 -26.06 12.01
N ALA A 82 -4.04 -25.27 12.79
CA ALA A 82 -4.09 -23.81 12.73
C ALA A 82 -3.69 -23.27 11.35
N VAL A 83 -2.63 -23.81 10.73
CA VAL A 83 -2.21 -23.40 9.38
C VAL A 83 -3.26 -23.77 8.34
N ARG A 84 -3.85 -24.97 8.41
CA ARG A 84 -4.95 -25.37 7.51
C ARG A 84 -6.13 -24.41 7.62
N LYS A 85 -6.55 -24.09 8.86
CA LYS A 85 -7.64 -23.14 9.10
C LYS A 85 -7.32 -21.74 8.59
N MET A 86 -6.11 -21.23 8.82
CA MET A 86 -5.70 -19.94 8.27
C MET A 86 -5.75 -19.91 6.73
N ILE A 87 -5.30 -20.97 6.06
CA ILE A 87 -5.34 -21.06 4.59
C ILE A 87 -6.79 -21.15 4.08
N GLU A 88 -7.65 -21.92 4.75
CA GLU A 88 -9.08 -21.99 4.45
C GLU A 88 -9.73 -20.61 4.54
N GLU A 89 -9.48 -19.86 5.61
CA GLU A 89 -10.03 -18.51 5.81
C GLU A 89 -9.52 -17.51 4.77
N ILE A 90 -8.24 -17.56 4.43
CA ILE A 90 -7.65 -16.68 3.40
C ILE A 90 -8.27 -16.92 2.02
N ASN A 91 -8.52 -18.19 1.65
CA ASN A 91 -9.09 -18.54 0.35
C ASN A 91 -10.61 -18.32 0.25
N ALA A 92 -11.28 -18.00 1.36
CA ALA A 92 -12.73 -17.75 1.38
C ALA A 92 -13.11 -16.34 0.90
N PHE A 93 -12.13 -15.44 0.74
CA PHE A 93 -12.26 -14.06 0.24
C PHE A 93 -11.59 -13.91 -1.13
#